data_AF-A0A534S2C1-F1
#
_entry.id   AF-A0A534S2C1-F1
#
_cell.length_a   1.000
_cell.length_b   1.000
_cell.length_c   1.000
_cell.angle_alpha   90.00
_cell.angle_beta   90.00
_cell.angle_gamma   90.00
#
_symmetry.space_group_name_H-M   'P 1'
#
loop_
_entity.id
_entity.type
_entity.pdbx_description
1 polymer ?
#
loop_
_entity_poly.entity_id
_entity_poly.type
_entity_poly.pdbx_seq_one_letter_code
_entity_poly.pdbx_strand_id
1 'polypeptide(L)' 'MFRPITFWFLIGLGVVTWMFWPGFGAAITSGTAAPDVAAESWLNSKPLTIADLKGRVVLVEFWTYG' A
#
# COMPACT_ATOMS: atom_id res chain seq x y z
N MET A 1 34.55 14.59 24.10
CA MET A 1 34.67 13.24 24.70
C MET A 1 33.41 12.45 24.34
N PHE A 2 33.44 11.69 23.24
CA PHE A 2 32.30 10.89 22.80
C PHE A 2 32.09 9.72 23.76
N ARG A 3 30.91 9.61 24.38
CA ARG A 3 30.59 8.51 25.31
C ARG A 3 30.10 7.30 24.48
N PRO A 4 30.78 6.15 24.56
CA PRO A 4 30.49 4.99 23.69
C PRO A 4 29.07 4.42 23.84
N ILE A 5 28.43 4.66 24.99
CA ILE A 5 27.06 4.22 25.27
C ILE A 5 26.03 4.92 24.38
N THR A 6 26.22 6.21 24.08
CA THR A 6 25.28 6.96 23.24
C THR A 6 25.27 6.44 21.81
N PHE A 7 26.41 5.94 21.32
CA PHE A 7 26.54 5.34 20.00
C PHE A 7 25.75 4.03 19.87
N TRP A 8 25.86 3.13 20.85
CA TRP A 8 25.12 1.86 20.85
C TRP A 8 23.61 2.05 21.04
N PHE A 9 23.19 3.07 21.81
CA PHE A 9 21.77 3.42 21.94
C PHE A 9 21.16 3.88 20.61
N LEU A 10 21.88 4.69 19.83
CA LEU A 10 21.40 5.15 18.52
C LEU A 10 21.31 4.02 17.50
N ILE A 11 22.27 3.07 17.53
CA ILE A 11 22.20 1.87 16.70
C ILE A 11 21.00 1.00 17.10
N GLY A 12 20.80 0.76 18.39
CA GLY A 12 19.65 0.00 18.89
C GLY A 12 18.32 0.63 18.49
N LEU A 13 18.20 1.96 18.61
CA LEU A 13 17.01 2.72 18.19
C LEU A 13 16.78 2.58 16.68
N GLY A 14 17.84 2.70 15.88
CA GLY A 14 17.79 2.55 14.42
C GLY A 14 17.34 1.14 13.99
N VAL A 15 17.84 0.09 14.65
CA VAL A 15 17.44 -1.30 14.37
C VAL A 15 15.98 -1.54 14.73
N VAL A 16 15.51 -1.03 15.87
CA VAL A 16 14.10 -1.12 16.26
C VAL A 16 13.21 -0.39 15.26
N THR A 17 13.57 0.82 14.84
CA THR A 17 12.80 1.56 13.81
C THR A 17 12.78 0.84 12.47
N TRP A 18 13.87 0.16 12.07
CA TRP A 18 13.90 -0.64 10.85
C TRP A 18 13.06 -1.92 10.93
N MET A 19 13.02 -2.56 12.11
CA MET A 19 12.27 -3.81 12.34
C MET A 19 10.75 -3.59 12.39
N PHE A 20 10.31 -2.39 12.76
CA PHE A 20 8.90 -1.98 12.77
C PHE A 20 8.53 -1.08 11.59
N TRP A 21 9.42 -0.93 10.60
CA TRP A 21 9.08 -0.19 9.40
C TRP A 21 8.01 -0.97 8.62
N PRO A 22 6.82 -0.39 8.35
CA PRO A 22 5.83 -1.07 7.54
C PRO A 22 6.44 -1.33 6.16
N GLY A 23 6.62 -2.60 5.81
CA GLY A 23 7.14 -3.01 4.52
C GLY A 23 6.38 -2.28 3.41
N PHE A 24 7.10 -1.49 2.62
CA PHE A 24 6.49 -0.73 1.53
C PHE A 24 5.86 -1.69 0.52
N GLY A 25 4.54 -1.63 0.40
CA GLY A 25 3.75 -2.25 -0.67
C GLY A 25 3.46 -3.74 -0.47
N ALA A 26 2.19 -4.08 -0.23
CA ALA A 26 1.73 -5.46 -0.40
C ALA A 26 1.81 -5.81 -1.90
N ALA A 27 2.58 -6.83 -2.25
CA ALA A 27 2.63 -7.33 -3.61
C ALA A 27 1.24 -7.85 -4.02
N ILE A 28 0.79 -7.50 -5.23
CA ILE A 28 -0.44 -8.06 -5.78
C ILE A 28 -0.20 -9.55 -6.07
N THR A 29 -0.86 -10.40 -5.29
CA THR A 29 -0.77 -11.85 -5.42
C THR A 29 -2.13 -12.42 -5.82
N SER A 30 -2.11 -13.44 -6.68
CA SER A 30 -3.33 -14.12 -7.09
C SER A 30 -4.00 -14.81 -5.89
N GLY A 31 -5.33 -14.82 -5.88
CA GLY A 31 -6.12 -15.38 -4.78
C GLY A 31 -6.37 -14.42 -3.61
N THR A 32 -5.68 -13.28 -3.53
CA THR A 32 -6.07 -12.21 -2.61
C THR A 32 -7.24 -11.43 -3.18
N ALA A 33 -8.23 -11.11 -2.33
CA ALA A 33 -9.37 -10.29 -2.75
C ALA A 33 -8.90 -8.90 -3.18
N ALA A 34 -9.42 -8.41 -4.31
CA ALA A 34 -9.13 -7.06 -4.76
C ALA A 34 -9.64 -6.04 -3.72
N PRO A 35 -8.84 -5.02 -3.37
CA PRO A 35 -9.30 -3.89 -2.57
C PRO A 35 -10.42 -3.15 -3.27
N ASP A 36 -11.29 -2.49 -2.50
CA ASP A 36 -12.35 -1.68 -3.09
C ASP A 36 -11.79 -0.46 -3.84
N VAL A 37 -12.55 0.03 -4.81
CA VAL A 37 -12.17 1.19 -5.63
C VAL A 37 -13.01 2.40 -5.26
N ALA A 38 -12.34 3.54 -5.08
CA ALA A 38 -12.98 4.82 -4.82
C ALA A 38 -12.39 5.89 -5.73
N ALA A 39 -13.26 6.73 -6.28
CA ALA A 39 -12.90 7.87 -7.10
C ALA A 39 -13.81 9.03 -6.75
N GLU A 40 -13.28 10.26 -6.80
CA GLU A 40 -14.07 11.47 -6.58
C GLU A 40 -15.13 11.66 -7.67
N SER A 41 -14.78 11.34 -8.92
CA SER A 41 -15.70 11.38 -10.04
C SER A 41 -15.63 10.08 -10.85
N TRP A 42 -16.79 9.68 -11.37
CA TRP A 42 -16.94 8.52 -12.25
C TRP A 42 -17.32 9.01 -13.64
N LEU A 43 -16.61 8.51 -14.64
CA LEU A 43 -16.91 8.78 -16.03
C LEU A 43 -17.66 7.58 -16.63
N ASN A 44 -18.62 7.85 -17.51
CA ASN A 44 -19.38 6.85 -18.26
C ASN A 44 -20.21 5.85 -17.43
N SER A 45 -20.31 6.03 -16.11
CA SER A 45 -21.02 5.14 -15.20
C SER A 45 -21.39 5.84 -13.91
N LYS A 46 -22.30 5.21 -13.15
CA LYS A 46 -22.47 5.50 -11.72
C LYS A 46 -21.30 4.90 -10.94
N PRO A 47 -21.05 5.31 -9.69
CA PRO A 47 -20.07 4.67 -8.83
C PRO A 47 -20.21 3.15 -8.79
N LEU A 48 -19.09 2.43 -8.87
CA LEU A 48 -19.03 0.96 -8.81
C LEU A 48 -18.16 0.52 -7.63
N THR A 49 -18.57 -0.55 -6.97
CA THR A 49 -17.74 -1.26 -5.98
C THR A 49 -17.23 -2.58 -6.55
N ILE A 50 -16.18 -3.14 -5.94
CA ILE A 50 -15.71 -4.49 -6.32
C ILE A 50 -16.80 -5.56 -6.07
N ALA A 51 -17.70 -5.34 -5.11
CA ALA A 51 -18.81 -6.26 -4.85
C ALA A 51 -19.80 -6.32 -6.03
N ASP A 52 -20.13 -5.18 -6.63
CA ASP A 52 -21.06 -5.07 -7.78
C ASP A 52 -20.53 -5.79 -9.03
N LEU A 53 -19.20 -5.97 -9.11
CA LEU A 53 -18.52 -6.57 -10.25
C LEU A 53 -18.22 -8.07 -10.08
N LYS A 54 -18.63 -8.68 -8.97
CA LYS A 54 -18.44 -10.12 -8.73
C LYS A 54 -19.05 -10.96 -9.86
N GLY A 55 -18.33 -12.01 -10.26
CA GLY A 55 -18.70 -12.89 -11.37
C GLY A 55 -18.27 -12.39 -12.75
N ARG A 56 -17.60 -11.24 -12.84
CA ARG A 56 -16.99 -10.71 -14.06
C ARG A 56 -15.46 -10.73 -13.96
N VAL A 57 -14.79 -10.85 -15.11
CA VAL A 57 -13.36 -10.55 -15.20
C VAL A 57 -13.22 -9.04 -15.34
N VAL A 58 -12.51 -8.42 -14.40
CA VAL A 58 -12.36 -6.96 -14.31
C VAL A 58 -10.89 -6.61 -14.48
N LEU A 59 -10.60 -5.64 -15.35
CA LEU A 59 -9.27 -5.04 -15.50
C LEU A 59 -9.28 -3.65 -14.86
N VAL A 60 -8.29 -3.37 -14.01
CA VAL A 60 -8.05 -2.04 -13.45
C VAL A 60 -6.75 -1.51 -14.05
N GLU A 61 -6.83 -0.37 -14.71
CA GLU A 61 -5.68 0.29 -15.35
C GLU A 61 -5.49 1.67 -14.75
N PHE A 62 -4.26 1.96 -14.30
CA PHE A 62 -3.86 3.27 -13.79
C PHE A 62 -3.18 4.06 -14.90
N TRP A 63 -3.73 5.23 -15.22
CA TRP A 63 -3.22 6.11 -16.27
C TRP A 63 -3.33 7.58 -15.85
N THR A 64 -2.54 8.44 -16.49
CA THR A 64 -2.65 9.89 -16.37
C THR A 64 -2.86 10.50 -17.74
N TYR A 65 -3.40 11.71 -17.78
CA TYR A 65 -3.26 12.54 -18.98
C TYR A 65 -1.77 12.92 -19.10
N GLY A 66 -1.18 12.68 -20.27
CA GLY A 66 0.27 12.81 -20.50
C GLY A 66 0.84 14.21 -20.29
#